data_AF-A0A963MZQ3-F1
#
_entry.id   AF-A0A963MZQ3-F1
#
_cell.length_a   1.000
_cell.length_b   1.000
_cell.length_c   1.000
_cell.angle_alpha   90.00
_cell.angle_beta   90.00
_cell.angle_gamma   90.00
#
_symmetry.space_group_name_H-M   'P 1'
#
loop_
_entity.id
_entity.type
_entity.pdbx_description
1 polymer ?
#
loop_
_entity_poly.entity_id
_entity_poly.type
_entity_poly.pdbx_seq_one_letter_code
_entity_poly.pdbx_strand_id
1 'polypeptide(L)' 'MKKLTALVAALAIGGGLGAAPAQAQQKFVTIGTGGVTGVYYAAGGAICRLMNKDRAKHGIRCSVESTGGSVYNINTIRAG' A
#
# COMPACT_ATOMS: atom_id res chain seq x y z
N MET A 1 -49.71 -22.44 6.85
CA MET A 1 -48.41 -22.79 6.22
C MET A 1 -47.85 -21.71 5.29
N LYS A 2 -48.67 -20.95 4.56
CA LYS A 2 -48.20 -19.83 3.68
C LYS A 2 -47.55 -18.62 4.39
N LYS A 3 -47.77 -18.47 5.71
CA LYS A 3 -47.17 -17.38 6.50
C LYS A 3 -45.75 -17.69 7.00
N LEU A 4 -45.38 -18.97 7.09
CA LEU A 4 -44.02 -19.38 7.48
C LEU A 4 -43.03 -19.21 6.32
N THR A 5 -43.47 -19.45 5.08
CA THR A 5 -42.63 -19.26 3.88
C THR A 5 -42.26 -17.80 3.62
N ALA A 6 -43.11 -16.84 4.03
CA ALA A 6 -42.81 -15.41 3.90
C ALA A 6 -41.74 -14.93 4.90
N LEU A 7 -41.64 -15.57 6.08
CA LEU A 7 -40.64 -15.23 7.10
C LEU A 7 -39.22 -15.70 6.73
N VAL A 8 -39.10 -16.84 6.04
CA VAL A 8 -37.79 -17.35 5.59
C VAL A 8 -37.24 -16.52 4.42
N ALA A 9 -38.11 -15.99 3.54
CA ALA A 9 -37.71 -15.11 2.45
C ALA A 9 -37.23 -13.72 2.93
N ALA A 10 -37.69 -13.25 4.09
CA ALA A 10 -37.26 -11.97 4.67
C ALA A 10 -35.85 -12.03 5.29
N LEU A 11 -35.41 -13.20 5.77
CA LEU A 11 -34.05 -13.40 6.29
C LEU A 11 -32.97 -13.53 5.19
N ALA A 12 -33.37 -13.85 3.95
CA ALA A 12 -32.43 -13.94 2.82
C ALA A 12 -32.00 -12.56 2.28
N ILE A 13 -32.71 -11.48 2.62
CA ILE A 13 -32.44 -10.12 2.09
C ILE A 13 -31.61 -9.29 3.10
N GLY A 14 -31.55 -9.69 4.38
CA GLY A 14 -30.84 -8.95 5.43
C GLY A 14 -29.32 -9.19 5.53
N GLY A 15 -28.78 -10.21 4.86
CA GLY A 15 -27.37 -10.61 5.00
C GLY A 15 -26.35 -9.83 4.16
N GLY A 16 -26.82 -8.90 3.31
CA GLY A 16 -25.97 -8.21 2.32
C GLY A 16 -25.42 -6.84 2.74
N LEU A 17 -25.67 -6.40 3.97
CA LEU A 17 -25.24 -5.08 4.48
C LEU A 17 -24.08 -5.28 5.46
N GLY A 18 -22.83 -5.25 4.98
CA GLY A 18 -21.70 -5.09 5.90
C GLY A 18 -20.37 -5.75 5.54
N ALA A 19 -20.15 -6.23 4.31
CA ALA A 19 -18.77 -6.44 3.85
C ALA A 19 -18.19 -5.07 3.48
N ALA A 20 -17.81 -4.27 4.49
CA ALA A 20 -16.93 -3.14 4.26
C ALA A 20 -15.71 -3.67 3.51
N PRO A 21 -15.26 -3.05 2.40
CA PRO A 21 -14.07 -3.51 1.70
C PRO A 21 -12.94 -3.50 2.73
N ALA A 22 -12.34 -4.66 2.97
CA ALA A 22 -11.15 -4.77 3.78
C ALA A 22 -10.07 -3.92 3.08
N GLN A 23 -9.92 -2.66 3.47
CA GLN A 23 -8.83 -1.81 3.02
C GLN A 23 -7.56 -2.40 3.63
N ALA A 24 -6.89 -3.26 2.86
CA ALA A 24 -5.52 -3.65 3.17
C ALA A 24 -4.70 -2.35 3.18
N GLN A 25 -4.33 -1.91 4.39
CA GLN A 25 -3.55 -0.69 4.61
C GLN A 25 -2.21 -0.86 3.89
N GLN A 26 -2.09 -0.28 2.70
CA GLN A 26 -0.86 -0.33 1.91
C GLN A 26 0.19 0.46 2.66
N LYS A 27 1.31 -0.19 3.00
CA LYS A 27 2.44 0.49 3.63
C LYS A 27 3.27 1.11 2.51
N PHE A 28 3.47 2.42 2.54
CA PHE A 28 4.29 3.11 1.55
C PHE A 28 5.67 3.40 2.13
N VAL A 29 6.69 3.17 1.33
CA VAL A 29 8.09 3.52 1.65
C VAL A 29 8.66 4.27 0.47
N THR A 30 9.23 5.45 0.74
CA THR A 30 9.95 6.24 -0.25
C THR A 30 11.43 6.25 0.10
N ILE A 31 12.28 5.93 -0.86
CA ILE A 31 13.74 6.00 -0.73
C ILE A 31 14.18 7.35 -1.27
N GLY A 32 14.66 8.23 -0.39
CA GLY A 32 15.39 9.44 -0.79
C GLY A 32 16.76 9.05 -1.36
N THR A 33 17.07 9.50 -2.56
CA THR A 33 18.29 9.09 -3.29
C THR A 33 19.27 10.25 -3.45
N GLY A 34 19.39 10.77 -4.67
CA GLY A 34 20.20 11.92 -5.07
C GLY A 34 19.76 12.34 -6.47
N GLY A 35 20.61 13.01 -7.24
CA GLY A 35 20.29 13.39 -8.61
C GLY A 35 19.96 12.19 -9.50
N VAL A 36 19.05 12.37 -10.47
CA VAL A 36 18.55 11.31 -11.36
C VAL A 36 19.63 10.62 -12.21
N THR A 37 20.75 11.29 -12.46
CA THR A 37 21.92 10.75 -13.17
C THR A 37 22.92 10.05 -12.24
N GLY A 38 22.70 10.13 -10.92
CA GLY A 38 23.57 9.57 -9.91
C GLY A 38 23.31 8.10 -9.62
N VAL A 39 24.29 7.45 -9.02
CA VAL A 39 24.24 6.00 -8.70
C VAL A 39 23.10 5.68 -7.73
N TYR A 40 22.83 6.55 -6.76
CA TYR A 40 21.81 6.29 -5.74
C TYR A 40 20.40 6.25 -6.32
N TYR A 41 20.12 7.03 -7.36
CA TYR A 41 18.83 7.01 -8.04
C TYR A 41 18.60 5.66 -8.74
N ALA A 42 19.59 5.19 -9.50
CA ALA A 42 19.54 3.88 -10.15
C ALA A 42 19.49 2.73 -9.14
N ALA A 43 20.30 2.78 -8.07
CA ALA A 43 20.32 1.78 -7.02
C ALA A 43 18.98 1.69 -6.28
N GLY A 44 18.41 2.85 -5.89
CA GLY A 44 17.08 2.91 -5.28
C GLY A 44 16.01 2.33 -6.20
N GLY A 45 16.07 2.62 -7.51
CA GLY A 45 15.14 2.08 -8.49
C GLY A 45 15.18 0.56 -8.57
N ALA A 46 16.38 -0.02 -8.55
CA ALA A 46 16.56 -1.47 -8.52
C ALA A 46 16.00 -2.10 -7.23
N ILE A 47 16.24 -1.47 -6.07
CA ILE A 47 15.71 -1.91 -4.77
C ILE A 47 14.18 -1.89 -4.78
N CYS A 48 13.58 -0.77 -5.17
CA CYS A 48 12.12 -0.65 -5.23
C CYS A 48 11.50 -1.61 -6.24
N ARG A 49 12.19 -1.92 -7.34
CA ARG A 49 11.73 -2.95 -8.29
C ARG A 49 11.61 -4.32 -7.63
N LEU A 50 12.58 -4.71 -6.81
CA LEU A 50 12.55 -5.98 -6.07
C LEU A 50 11.45 -5.97 -5.00
N MET A 51 11.39 -4.92 -4.18
CA MET A 51 10.36 -4.80 -3.14
C MET A 51 8.94 -4.84 -3.73
N ASN A 52 8.71 -4.13 -4.83
CA ASN A 52 7.40 -4.11 -5.47
C ASN A 52 7.01 -5.47 -6.08
N LYS A 53 7.99 -6.30 -6.48
CA LYS A 53 7.74 -7.66 -6.97
C LYS A 53 7.19 -8.57 -5.86
N ASP A 54 7.71 -8.45 -4.65
CA ASP A 54 7.26 -9.22 -3.48
C ASP A 54 6.17 -8.52 -2.64
N ARG A 55 5.62 -7.40 -3.14
CA ARG A 55 4.57 -6.60 -2.47
C ARG A 55 3.41 -7.43 -1.95
N ALA A 56 2.98 -8.46 -2.67
CA ALA A 56 1.86 -9.30 -2.23
C ALA A 56 2.15 -10.06 -0.92
N LYS A 57 3.43 -10.30 -0.60
CA LYS A 57 3.87 -11.02 0.61
C LYS A 57 3.96 -10.11 1.83
N HIS A 58 4.43 -8.87 1.67
CA HIS A 58 4.70 -7.96 2.78
C HIS A 58 3.80 -6.71 2.81
N GLY A 59 3.02 -6.44 1.76
CA GLY A 59 2.08 -5.31 1.67
C GLY A 59 2.74 -3.93 1.55
N ILE A 60 4.03 -3.86 1.18
CA ILE A 60 4.79 -2.60 1.08
C ILE A 60 4.92 -2.19 -0.38
N ARG A 61 4.58 -0.93 -0.67
CA ARG A 61 4.83 -0.28 -1.96
C ARG A 61 6.03 0.66 -1.83
N CYS A 62 7.02 0.47 -2.69
CA CYS A 62 8.26 1.23 -2.71
C CYS A 62 8.28 2.24 -3.87
N SER A 63 8.72 3.46 -3.59
CA SER A 63 9.06 4.49 -4.59
C SER A 63 10.42 5.10 -4.31
N VAL A 64 11.02 5.73 -5.32
CA VAL A 64 12.24 6.52 -5.18
C VAL A 64 11.93 7.99 -5.38
N GLU A 65 12.66 8.84 -4.69
CA GLU A 65 12.61 10.29 -4.83
C GLU A 65 14.00 10.83 -5.19
N SER A 66 14.07 11.71 -6.19
CA SER A 66 15.28 12.46 -6.50
C SER A 66 15.43 13.60 -5.50
N THR A 67 16.57 13.71 -4.85
CA THR A 67 16.77 14.67 -3.75
C THR A 67 18.10 15.40 -3.86
N GLY A 68 18.33 16.34 -2.92
CA GLY A 68 19.63 17.00 -2.73
C GLY A 68 20.74 16.11 -2.16
N GLY A 69 20.49 14.82 -1.91
CA GLY A 69 21.49 13.85 -1.42
C GLY A 69 21.46 13.64 0.10
N SER A 70 22.57 13.13 0.66
CA SER A 70 22.60 12.50 1.99
C SER A 70 22.09 13.40 3.13
N VAL A 71 22.54 14.67 3.19
CA VAL A 71 22.15 15.59 4.28
C VAL A 71 20.65 15.87 4.23
N TYR A 72 20.11 16.11 3.03
CA TYR A 72 18.67 16.30 2.83
C TYR A 72 17.91 15.04 3.29
N ASN A 73 18.32 13.86 2.83
CA ASN A 73 17.62 12.61 3.16
C ASN A 73 17.60 12.31 4.66
N ILE A 74 18.73 12.50 5.36
CA ILE A 74 18.81 12.27 6.82
C ILE A 74 17.89 13.24 7.56
N ASN A 75 17.84 14.50 7.15
CA ASN A 75 16.97 15.49 7.76
C ASN A 75 15.48 15.18 7.50
N THR A 76 15.11 14.72 6.31
CA THR A 76 13.73 14.28 6.00
C THR A 76 13.34 13.07 6.85
N ILE A 77 14.22 12.07 6.99
CA ILE A 77 13.95 10.91 7.86
C ILE A 77 13.75 11.35 9.32
N ARG A 78 14.54 12.31 9.81
CA ARG A 78 14.39 12.86 11.16
C ARG A 78 13.08 13.63 11.33
N ALA A 79 12.59 14.29 10.29
CA ALA A 79 11.37 15.08 10.32
C ALA A 79 10.09 14.22 10.33
N GLY A 80 10.16 12.98 9.83
CA GLY A 80 9.00 12.10 9.64
C GLY A 80 8.25 12.36 8.34
#